data_AF-A0A125K934-F1
#
_entry.id   AF-A0A125K934-F1
#
_cell.length_a   1.000
_cell.length_b   1.000
_cell.length_c   1.000
_cell.angle_alpha   90.00
_cell.angle_beta   90.00
_cell.angle_gamma   90.00
#
_symmetry.space_group_name_H-M   'P 1'
#
loop_
_entity.id
_entity.type
_entity.pdbx_description
1 polymer ?
#
loop_
_entity_poly.entity_id
_entity_poly.type
_entity_poly.pdbx_seq_one_letter_code
_entity_poly.pdbx_strand_id
1 'polypeptide(L)'
;MIFRNYLYIFCAPGMDATVTCVDLHGSNGFLTQIIGVASTAEASAAAVAGVTRGAQVVELCGAFGPDEISQVKAAVGDGVPVGAVTFALDQLDALNRIFS
;
A
#
# COMPACT_ATOMS: atom_id res chain seq x y z
N MET A 1 22.37 -3.86 0.09
CA MET A 1 21.40 -2.85 0.57
C MET A 1 20.79 -3.38 1.86
N ILE A 2 20.65 -2.57 2.92
CA ILE A 2 19.97 -2.99 4.16
C ILE A 2 18.53 -2.51 4.06
N PHE A 3 17.57 -3.43 4.18
CA PHE A 3 16.14 -3.13 4.13
C PHE A 3 15.69 -2.46 5.45
N ARG A 4 15.18 -1.23 5.34
CA ARG A 4 14.83 -0.33 6.45
C ARG A 4 13.65 0.59 6.19
N ASN A 5 13.14 0.70 4.97
CA ASN A 5 12.01 1.58 4.66
C ASN A 5 10.92 0.79 3.93
N TYR A 6 9.78 0.62 4.60
CA TYR A 6 8.66 -0.20 4.17
C TYR A 6 7.40 0.65 4.06
N LEU A 7 6.73 0.59 2.90
CA LEU A 7 5.48 1.30 2.69
C LEU A 7 4.32 0.30 2.60
N TYR A 8 3.30 0.52 3.41
CA TYR A 8 2.05 -0.23 3.41
C TYR A 8 0.90 0.69 3.06
N ILE A 9 0.10 0.30 2.07
CA ILE A 9 -1.06 1.08 1.61
C ILE A 9 -2.30 0.19 1.70
N PHE A 10 -3.36 0.71 2.31
CA PHE A 10 -4.66 0.03 2.34
C PHE A 10 -5.77 0.96 1.85
N CYS A 11 -6.75 0.38 1.14
CA CYS A 11 -7.91 1.12 0.65
C CYS A 11 -9.11 0.86 1.56
N ALA A 12 -9.76 1.92 2.05
CA ALA A 12 -11.01 1.81 2.80
C ALA A 12 -11.87 3.08 2.62
N PRO A 13 -13.20 2.96 2.68
CA PRO A 13 -14.08 4.14 2.64
C PRO A 13 -13.76 5.15 3.73
N GLY A 14 -13.74 6.43 3.37
CA GLY A 14 -13.53 7.54 4.32
C GLY A 14 -12.08 7.79 4.72
N MET A 15 -11.11 7.10 4.12
CA MET A 15 -9.69 7.43 4.26
C MET A 15 -9.33 8.63 3.39
N ASP A 16 -8.26 9.32 3.78
CA ASP A 16 -7.66 10.41 3.00
C ASP A 16 -6.14 10.30 3.13
N ALA A 17 -5.45 10.06 2.01
CA ALA A 17 -4.01 9.85 1.97
C ALA A 17 -3.19 11.02 2.55
N THR A 18 -3.76 12.23 2.60
CA THR A 18 -3.08 13.44 3.09
C THR A 18 -3.04 13.54 4.61
N VAL A 19 -4.00 12.91 5.30
CA VAL A 19 -4.12 12.94 6.76
C VAL A 19 -4.03 11.55 7.41
N THR A 20 -4.17 10.49 6.63
CA THR A 20 -4.21 9.10 7.12
C THR A 20 -2.87 8.42 6.91
N CYS A 21 -1.82 9.00 7.49
CA CYS A 21 -0.45 8.48 7.43
C CYS A 21 0.09 8.26 8.84
N VAL A 22 0.59 7.06 9.11
CA VAL A 22 1.24 6.71 10.38
C VAL A 22 2.64 6.19 10.10
N ASP A 23 3.62 6.77 10.79
CA ASP A 23 4.99 6.30 10.77
C ASP A 23 5.27 5.46 12.02
N LEU A 24 5.75 4.24 11.80
CA LEU A 24 6.20 3.32 12.83
C LEU A 24 7.72 3.22 12.78
N HIS A 25 8.36 3.61 13.89
CA HIS A 25 9.82 3.60 14.01
C HIS A 25 10.30 2.35 14.74
N GLY A 26 11.08 1.53 14.05
CA GLY A 26 11.78 0.39 14.61
C GLY A 26 13.22 0.73 15.03
N SER A 27 13.92 -0.27 15.56
CA SER A 27 15.35 -0.14 15.87
C SER A 27 16.18 0.05 14.61
N ASN A 28 17.41 0.56 14.76
CA ASN A 28 18.34 0.79 13.64
C ASN A 28 17.78 1.71 12.54
N GLY A 29 16.86 2.62 12.88
CA GLY A 29 16.27 3.54 11.90
C GLY A 29 15.37 2.85 10.88
N PHE A 30 14.79 1.70 11.24
CA PHE A 30 13.73 1.10 10.43
C PHE A 30 12.47 1.98 10.48
N LEU A 31 11.86 2.22 9.34
CA LEU A 31 10.63 2.97 9.18
C LEU A 31 9.62 2.12 8.41
N THR A 32 8.45 1.95 9.01
CA THR A 32 7.25 1.51 8.30
C THR A 32 6.29 2.68 8.19
N GLN A 33 5.90 3.03 6.98
CA GLN A 33 4.85 4.00 6.73
C GLN A 33 3.57 3.27 6.35
N ILE A 34 2.45 3.60 7.02
CA ILE A 34 1.13 3.05 6.76
C ILE A 34 0.25 4.19 6.26
N ILE A 35 -0.32 4.03 5.06
CA ILE A 35 -1.18 5.04 4.42
C ILE A 35 -2.55 4.43 4.12
N GLY A 36 -3.60 5.07 4.65
CA GLY A 36 -4.98 4.82 4.23
C GLY A 36 -5.34 5.67 3.02
N VAL A 37 -5.96 5.06 2.01
CA VAL A 37 -6.41 5.75 0.79
C VAL A 37 -7.86 5.42 0.47
N ALA A 38 -8.54 6.30 -0.27
CA ALA A 38 -9.92 6.08 -0.72
C ALA A 38 -10.03 5.61 -2.17
N SER A 39 -8.93 5.63 -2.94
CA SER A 39 -8.95 5.28 -4.37
C SER A 39 -7.61 4.76 -4.87
N THR A 40 -7.64 4.10 -6.03
CA THR A 40 -6.42 3.65 -6.73
C THR A 40 -5.53 4.80 -7.18
N ALA A 41 -6.13 5.95 -7.51
CA ALA A 41 -5.38 7.15 -7.86
C ALA A 41 -4.57 7.66 -6.66
N GLU A 42 -5.19 7.70 -5.47
CA GLU A 42 -4.50 8.02 -4.23
C GLU A 42 -3.45 6.97 -3.87
N ALA A 43 -3.74 5.67 -4.04
CA ALA A 43 -2.77 4.60 -3.83
C ALA A 43 -1.52 4.80 -4.70
N SER A 44 -1.72 5.12 -5.98
CA SER A 44 -0.63 5.38 -6.93
C SER A 44 0.19 6.59 -6.52
N ALA A 45 -0.47 7.70 -6.17
CA ALA A 45 0.20 8.92 -5.72
C ALA A 45 0.99 8.69 -4.41
N ALA A 46 0.40 7.98 -3.44
CA ALA A 46 1.02 7.64 -2.18
C ALA A 46 2.24 6.72 -2.39
N ALA A 47 2.14 5.72 -3.27
CA ALA A 47 3.23 4.83 -3.62
C ALA A 47 4.41 5.59 -4.24
N VAL A 48 4.15 6.43 -5.26
CA VAL A 48 5.18 7.27 -5.91
C VAL A 48 5.85 8.20 -4.89
N ALA A 49 5.05 8.84 -4.03
CA ALA A 49 5.58 9.75 -3.02
C ALA A 49 6.43 9.01 -1.98
N GLY A 50 6.00 7.84 -1.51
CA GLY A 50 6.76 7.01 -0.57
C GLY A 50 8.08 6.50 -1.18
N VAL A 51 8.06 6.05 -2.43
CA VAL A 51 9.28 5.66 -3.16
C VAL A 51 10.24 6.83 -3.34
N THR A 52 9.73 8.02 -3.65
CA THR A 52 10.53 9.26 -3.71
C THR A 52 11.16 9.59 -2.36
N ARG A 53 10.49 9.28 -1.25
CA ARG A 53 11.03 9.39 0.13
C ARG A 53 11.92 8.23 0.54
N GLY A 54 12.16 7.27 -0.34
CA GLY A 54 13.10 6.16 -0.13
C GLY A 54 12.48 4.86 0.35
N ALA A 55 11.15 4.66 0.21
CA ALA A 55 10.54 3.36 0.42
C ALA A 55 11.21 2.32 -0.49
N GLN A 56 11.63 1.20 0.09
CA GLN A 56 12.37 0.15 -0.60
C GLN A 56 11.47 -0.98 -1.07
N VAL A 57 10.24 -1.04 -0.55
CA VAL A 57 9.17 -1.93 -1.00
C VAL A 57 7.84 -1.19 -0.81
N VAL A 58 6.85 -1.53 -1.63
CA VAL A 58 5.47 -1.08 -1.49
C VAL A 58 4.56 -2.30 -1.38
N GLU A 59 3.75 -2.38 -0.35
CA GLU A 59 2.79 -3.45 -0.15
C GLU A 59 1.36 -2.91 -0.15
N LEU A 60 0.51 -3.54 -0.95
CA LEU A 60 -0.89 -3.19 -1.14
C LEU A 60 -1.79 -4.18 -0.37
N CYS A 61 -2.57 -3.70 0.58
CA CYS A 61 -3.49 -4.52 1.37
C CYS A 61 -4.78 -4.86 0.62
N GLY A 62 -5.29 -6.08 0.85
CA GLY A 62 -6.17 -6.92 0.03
C GLY A 62 -7.55 -6.44 -0.39
N ALA A 63 -7.81 -5.13 -0.43
CA ALA A 63 -8.93 -4.57 -1.18
C ALA A 63 -8.53 -4.15 -2.62
N PHE A 64 -7.24 -4.19 -2.98
CA PHE A 64 -6.81 -3.92 -4.35
C PHE A 64 -6.95 -5.18 -5.23
N GLY A 65 -7.68 -5.04 -6.33
CA GLY A 65 -7.77 -6.07 -7.36
C GLY A 65 -6.57 -6.04 -8.31
N PRO A 66 -6.51 -7.00 -9.26
CA PRO A 66 -5.39 -7.13 -10.20
C PRO A 66 -5.14 -5.87 -11.03
N ASP A 67 -6.21 -5.18 -11.46
CA ASP A 67 -6.11 -3.97 -12.28
C ASP A 67 -5.56 -2.81 -11.48
N GLU A 68 -6.01 -2.63 -10.24
CA GLU A 68 -5.50 -1.59 -9.35
C GLU A 68 -4.02 -1.83 -9.01
N ILE A 69 -3.64 -3.07 -8.70
CA ILE A 69 -2.24 -3.45 -8.46
C ILE A 69 -1.37 -3.13 -9.68
N SER A 70 -1.87 -3.43 -10.89
CA SER A 70 -1.17 -3.12 -12.14
C SER A 70 -0.98 -1.61 -12.34
N GLN A 71 -2.00 -0.81 -12.04
CA GLN A 71 -1.92 0.65 -12.10
C GLN A 71 -0.87 1.22 -11.14
N VAL A 72 -0.85 0.77 -9.87
CA VAL A 72 0.15 1.23 -8.90
C VAL A 72 1.56 0.81 -9.33
N LYS A 73 1.74 -0.42 -9.83
CA LYS A 73 3.02 -0.90 -10.38
C LYS A 73 3.51 0.00 -11.51
N ALA A 74 2.64 0.31 -12.46
CA ALA A 74 2.99 1.19 -13.58
C ALA A 74 3.35 2.60 -13.11
N ALA A 75 2.68 3.13 -12.08
CA ALA A 75 2.96 4.45 -11.53
C ALA A 75 4.32 4.52 -10.79
N VAL A 76 4.65 3.48 -10.01
CA VAL A 76 5.94 3.39 -9.30
C VAL A 76 7.11 3.18 -10.27
N GLY A 77 6.89 2.44 -11.35
CA GLY A 77 7.93 2.10 -12.32
C GLY A 77 8.88 1.00 -11.82
N ASP A 78 9.98 0.81 -12.55
CA ASP A 78 10.97 -0.22 -12.23
C ASP A 78 11.91 0.22 -11.10
N GLY A 79 12.27 -0.69 -10.20
CA GLY A 79 13.32 -0.49 -9.19
C GLY A 79 12.89 -0.64 -7.73
N VAL A 80 11.58 -0.51 -7.44
CA VAL A 80 11.00 -0.85 -6.12
C VAL A 80 9.95 -1.94 -6.30
N PRO A 81 10.06 -3.09 -5.62
CA PRO A 81 9.05 -4.14 -5.70
C PRO A 81 7.72 -3.67 -5.11
N VAL A 82 6.66 -3.83 -5.89
CA VAL A 82 5.27 -3.61 -5.46
C VAL A 82 4.57 -4.97 -5.33
N GLY A 83 4.21 -5.32 -4.10
CA GLY A 83 3.50 -6.54 -3.74
C GLY A 83 2.06 -6.27 -3.31
N ALA A 84 1.26 -7.33 -3.21
CA ALA A 84 -0.07 -7.26 -2.63
C ALA A 84 -0.28 -8.40 -1.62
N VAL A 85 -0.91 -8.07 -0.50
CA VAL A 85 -1.38 -9.05 0.49
C VAL A 85 -2.86 -9.24 0.27
N THR A 86 -3.24 -10.43 -0.21
CA THR A 86 -4.63 -10.73 -0.57
C THR A 86 -5.23 -11.74 0.39
N PHE A 87 -6.56 -11.76 0.44
CA PHE A 87 -7.29 -12.83 1.14
C PHE A 87 -7.20 -14.14 0.35
N ALA A 88 -7.21 -15.26 1.05
CA ALA A 88 -7.37 -16.57 0.44
C ALA A 88 -8.76 -16.71 -0.19
N LEU A 89 -8.88 -17.56 -1.22
CA LEU A 89 -10.10 -17.69 -2.00
C LEU A 89 -11.33 -18.08 -1.16
N ASP A 90 -11.14 -18.91 -0.14
CA ASP A 90 -12.18 -19.34 0.79
C ASP A 90 -12.67 -18.23 1.73
N GLN A 91 -11.97 -17.10 1.80
CA GLN A 91 -12.33 -15.94 2.61
C GLN A 91 -13.04 -14.83 1.81
N LEU A 92 -13.17 -14.96 0.48
CA LEU A 92 -13.74 -13.91 -0.37
C LEU A 92 -15.20 -13.60 -0.02
N ASP A 93 -16.01 -14.60 0.33
CA ASP A 93 -17.41 -14.36 0.73
C ASP A 93 -17.50 -13.57 2.05
N ALA A 94 -16.58 -13.81 2.98
CA ALA A 94 -16.51 -13.05 4.23
C ALA A 94 -16.06 -11.62 3.99
N LEU A 95 -15.09 -11.43 3.09
CA LEU A 95 -14.62 -10.12 2.68
C LEU A 95 -15.75 -9.31 2.02
N ASN A 96 -16.46 -9.90 1.06
CA ASN A 96 -17.54 -9.24 0.34
C ASN A 96 -18.63 -8.72 1.29
N ARG A 97 -18.95 -9.45 2.37
CA ARG A 97 -19.95 -8.99 3.37
C ARG A 97 -19.54 -7.73 4.13
N ILE A 98 -18.25 -7.39 4.18
CA ILE A 98 -17.75 -6.18 4.85
C ILE A 98 -17.81 -4.97 3.92
N PHE A 99 -17.61 -5.21 2.61
CA PHE A 99 -17.49 -4.16 1.59
C PHE A 99 -18.75 -3.98 0.71
N SER A 100 -19.77 -4.82 0.89
CA SER A 100 -21.08 -4.76 0.20
C SER A 100 -22.09 -3.85 0.90
#